data_AF-A0A7V2KMF8-F1
#
_entry.id   AF-A0A7V2KMF8-F1
#
_cell.length_a   1.000
_cell.length_b   1.000
_cell.length_c   1.000
_cell.angle_alpha   90.00
_cell.angle_beta   90.00
_cell.angle_gamma   90.00
#
_symmetry.space_group_name_H-M   'P 1'
#
loop_
_entity.id
_entity.type
_entity.pdbx_description
1 polymer ?
#
loop_
_entity_poly.entity_id
_entity_poly.type
_entity_poly.pdbx_seq_one_letter_code
_entity_poly.pdbx_strand_id
1 'polypeptide(L)'
;MSKRMTVVFHDEDLYTYLKVEAARRHKPASDIIAEAVREWLENREDAELLPVIETARAEWHEKGGRPWAEVEQELEEAVSRREREAESRSV
;
A
#
# COMPACT_ATOMS: atom_id res chain seq x y z
N MET A 1 -18.53 10.38 -0.08
CA MET A 1 -18.72 11.14 1.18
C MET A 1 -17.39 11.77 1.55
N SER A 2 -17.29 13.08 1.70
CA SER A 2 -16.04 13.75 2.14
C SER A 2 -16.03 13.97 3.65
N LYS A 3 -14.92 13.64 4.31
CA LYS A 3 -14.66 13.95 5.72
C LYS A 3 -13.78 15.20 5.81
N ARG A 4 -14.00 16.06 6.80
CA ARG A 4 -13.25 17.32 6.99
C ARG A 4 -12.35 17.20 8.21
N MET A 5 -11.13 17.71 8.08
CA MET A 5 -10.15 17.83 9.15
C MET A 5 -9.54 19.24 9.11
N THR A 6 -9.27 19.83 10.27
CA THR A 6 -8.58 21.11 10.39
C THR A 6 -7.17 20.87 10.91
N VAL A 7 -6.17 21.41 10.21
CA VAL A 7 -4.75 21.28 10.55
C VAL A 7 -4.19 22.68 10.85
N VAL A 8 -3.42 22.78 11.93
CA VAL A 8 -2.74 24.02 12.32
C VAL A 8 -1.26 23.88 11.97
N PHE A 9 -0.74 24.83 11.20
CA PHE A 9 0.69 24.95 10.93
C PHE A 9 1.30 25.84 12.01
N HIS A 10 2.19 25.28 12.82
CA HIS A 10 2.93 26.03 13.85
C HIS A 10 4.16 26.75 13.29
N ASP A 11 4.57 26.37 12.08
CA ASP A 11 5.64 26.99 11.31
C ASP A 11 5.01 27.90 10.24
N GLU A 12 5.21 29.21 10.38
CA GLU A 12 4.67 30.22 9.48
C GLU A 12 5.33 30.19 8.10
N ASP A 13 6.61 29.84 8.03
CA ASP A 13 7.33 29.71 6.77
C ASP A 13 6.76 28.54 5.97
N LEU A 14 6.54 27.40 6.61
CA LEU A 14 5.93 26.23 5.98
C LEU A 14 4.53 26.55 5.41
N TYR A 15 3.71 27.27 6.18
CA TYR A 15 2.40 27.71 5.72
C TYR A 15 2.49 28.62 4.49
N THR A 16 3.46 29.53 4.49
CA THR A 16 3.71 30.46 3.37
C THR A 16 4.18 29.71 2.13
N TYR A 17 5.14 28.79 2.28
CA TYR A 17 5.62 27.94 1.19
C TYR A 17 4.50 27.12 0.56
N LEU A 18 3.64 26.50 1.39
CA LEU A 18 2.49 25.74 0.91
C LEU A 18 1.55 26.60 0.07
N LYS A 19 1.27 27.84 0.51
CA LYS A 19 0.43 28.77 -0.25
C LYS A 19 1.04 29.14 -1.60
N VAL A 20 2.34 29.41 -1.62
CA VAL A 20 3.06 29.73 -2.86
C VAL A 20 3.01 28.54 -3.83
N GLU A 21 3.23 27.32 -3.34
CA GLU A 21 3.16 26.11 -4.17
C GLU A 21 1.74 25.83 -4.67
N ALA A 22 0.72 26.03 -3.84
CA ALA A 22 -0.69 25.94 -4.26
C ALA A 22 -0.99 26.90 -5.42
N ALA A 23 -0.54 28.16 -5.32
CA ALA A 23 -0.69 29.15 -6.37
C ALA A 23 0.06 28.77 -7.65
N ARG A 24 1.32 28.33 -7.53
CA ARG A 24 2.17 27.92 -8.67
C ARG A 24 1.59 26.73 -9.43
N ARG A 25 1.01 25.76 -8.72
CA ARG A 25 0.46 24.53 -9.31
C ARG A 25 -1.00 24.66 -9.73
N HIS A 26 -1.62 25.83 -9.50
CA HIS A 26 -3.05 26.04 -9.71
C HIS A 26 -3.92 24.97 -9.05
N LYS A 27 -3.53 24.54 -7.84
CA LYS A 27 -4.22 23.53 -7.04
C LYS A 27 -4.53 24.08 -5.64
N PRO A 28 -5.64 23.67 -5.01
CA PRO A 28 -5.90 24.08 -3.63
C PRO A 28 -4.88 23.43 -2.68
N ALA A 29 -4.50 24.15 -1.63
CA ALA A 29 -3.56 23.65 -0.62
C ALA A 29 -4.04 22.34 0.05
N SER A 30 -5.36 22.14 0.13
CA SER A 30 -5.96 20.89 0.64
C SER A 30 -5.54 19.67 -0.17
N ASP A 31 -5.40 19.80 -1.49
CA ASP A 31 -5.06 18.68 -2.36
C ASP A 31 -3.57 18.34 -2.21
N ILE A 32 -2.71 19.36 -2.12
CA ILE A 32 -1.28 19.17 -1.85
C ILE A 32 -1.08 18.48 -0.50
N ILE A 33 -1.81 18.89 0.53
CA ILE A 33 -1.74 18.24 1.85
C ILE A 33 -2.30 16.81 1.81
N ALA A 34 -3.37 16.56 1.08
CA ALA A 34 -3.91 15.21 0.93
C ALA A 34 -2.93 14.28 0.21
N GLU A 35 -2.25 14.77 -0.85
CA GLU A 35 -1.19 14.05 -1.56
C GLU A 35 -0.01 13.77 -0.60
N ALA A 36 0.50 14.77 0.11
CA ALA A 36 1.62 14.61 1.04
C ALA A 36 1.32 13.65 2.21
N VAL A 37 0.11 13.71 2.77
CA VAL A 37 -0.31 12.79 3.85
C VAL A 37 -0.45 11.37 3.33
N ARG A 38 -0.94 11.19 2.11
CA ARG A 38 -1.01 9.86 1.48
C ARG A 38 0.39 9.28 1.32
N GLU A 39 1.31 10.02 0.70
CA GLU A 39 2.69 9.57 0.50
C GLU A 39 3.37 9.27 1.85
N TRP A 40 3.13 10.07 2.88
CA TRP A 40 3.67 9.82 4.21
C TRP A 40 3.14 8.51 4.83
N LEU A 41 1.86 8.21 4.66
CA LEU A 41 1.26 6.96 5.13
C LEU A 41 1.74 5.75 4.34
N GLU A 42 1.80 5.84 3.01
CA GLU A 42 2.31 4.78 2.13
C GLU A 42 3.77 4.44 2.48
N ASN A 43 4.64 5.45 2.63
CA ASN A 43 6.03 5.24 3.04
C ASN A 43 6.15 4.59 4.43
N ARG A 44 5.20 4.87 5.33
CA ARG A 44 5.17 4.23 6.65
C ARG A 44 4.79 2.76 6.54
N GLU A 45 3.79 2.44 5.72
CA GLU A 45 3.40 1.06 5.45
C GLU A 45 4.56 0.27 4.82
N ASP A 46 5.25 0.86 3.85
CA ASP A 46 6.45 0.27 3.25
C ASP A 46 7.54 0.00 4.29
N ALA A 47 7.79 0.95 5.19
CA ALA A 47 8.77 0.80 6.26
C ALA A 47 8.38 -0.33 7.25
N GLU A 48 7.08 -0.53 7.49
CA GLU A 48 6.56 -1.62 8.31
C GLU A 48 6.63 -2.99 7.58
N LEU A 49 6.61 -3.01 6.24
CA LEU A 49 6.75 -4.22 5.43
C LEU A 49 8.21 -4.69 5.29
N LEU A 50 9.18 -3.78 5.30
CA LEU A 50 10.60 -4.13 5.11
C LEU A 50 11.10 -5.26 6.03
N PRO A 51 10.83 -5.27 7.35
CA PRO A 51 11.23 -6.38 8.23
C PRO A 51 10.62 -7.73 7.83
N VAL A 52 9.39 -7.73 7.33
CA VAL A 52 8.70 -8.95 6.88
C VAL A 52 9.37 -9.49 5.62
N ILE A 53 9.71 -8.61 4.68
CA ILE A 53 10.42 -8.96 3.44
C ILE A 53 11.80 -9.54 3.77
N GLU A 54 12.56 -8.90 4.66
CA GLU A 54 13.89 -9.39 5.04
C GLU A 54 13.80 -10.73 5.80
N THR A 55 12.77 -10.93 6.62
CA THR A 55 12.50 -12.23 7.27
C THR A 55 12.23 -13.32 6.22
N ALA A 56 11.35 -13.05 5.26
CA ALA A 56 11.04 -14.00 4.19
C ALA A 56 12.26 -14.30 3.30
N ARG A 57 13.10 -13.28 3.03
CA ARG A 57 14.34 -13.45 2.29
C ARG A 57 15.35 -14.32 3.06
N ALA A 58 15.51 -14.10 4.37
CA ALA A 58 16.37 -14.92 5.21
C ALA A 58 15.91 -16.38 5.23
N GLU A 59 14.60 -16.61 5.39
CA GLU A 59 14.02 -17.95 5.32
C GLU A 59 14.30 -18.62 3.96
N TRP A 60 14.12 -17.91 2.86
CA TRP A 60 14.41 -18.41 1.52
C TRP A 60 15.89 -18.77 1.34
N HIS A 61 16.80 -17.96 1.89
CA HIS A 61 18.23 -18.27 1.84
C HIS A 61 18.60 -19.51 2.68
N GLU A 62 17.96 -19.70 3.83
CA GLU A 62 18.21 -20.84 4.71
C GLU A 62 17.62 -22.14 4.17
N LYS A 63 16.35 -22.10 3.74
CA LYS A 63 15.56 -23.28 3.39
C LYS A 63 15.53 -23.56 1.88
N GLY A 64 15.99 -22.61 1.07
CA GLY A 64 15.76 -22.59 -0.38
C GLY A 64 14.33 -22.18 -0.72
N GLY A 65 14.09 -21.93 -2.02
CA GLY A 65 12.74 -21.72 -2.55
C GLY A 65 12.35 -22.71 -3.61
N ARG A 66 11.09 -22.61 -4.03
CA ARG A 66 10.51 -23.41 -5.11
C ARG A 66 10.39 -22.59 -6.39
N PRO A 67 10.58 -23.17 -7.57
CA PRO A 67 10.30 -22.49 -8.84
C PRO A 67 8.83 -22.07 -8.93
N TRP A 68 8.59 -20.85 -9.43
CA TRP A 68 7.21 -20.34 -9.58
C TRP A 68 6.34 -21.27 -10.43
N ALA A 69 6.87 -21.84 -11.52
CA ALA A 69 6.12 -22.72 -12.40
C ALA A 69 5.55 -23.97 -11.69
N GLU A 70 6.25 -24.51 -10.70
CA GLU A 70 5.75 -25.65 -9.90
C GLU A 70 4.62 -25.20 -8.96
N VAL A 71 4.77 -24.02 -8.34
CA VAL A 71 3.79 -23.47 -7.40
C VAL A 71 2.54 -22.98 -8.12
N GLU A 72 2.68 -22.41 -9.31
CA GLU A 72 1.59 -21.88 -10.13
C GLU A 72 0.62 -22.99 -10.54
N GLN A 73 1.14 -24.14 -10.98
CA GLN A 73 0.32 -25.29 -11.33
C GLN A 73 -0.44 -25.84 -10.11
N GLU A 74 0.23 -25.99 -8.96
CA GLU A 74 -0.43 -26.44 -7.72
C GLU A 74 -1.53 -25.47 -7.26
N LEU A 75 -1.29 -24.16 -7.43
CA LEU A 75 -2.24 -23.12 -7.09
C LEU A 75 -3.48 -23.21 -7.97
N GLU A 76 -3.31 -23.33 -9.29
CA GLU A 76 -4.42 -23.47 -10.24
C GLU A 76 -5.28 -24.71 -9.91
N GLU A 77 -4.64 -25.85 -9.65
CA GLU A 77 -5.33 -27.08 -9.25
C GLU A 77 -6.11 -26.92 -7.93
N ALA A 78 -5.54 -26.20 -6.96
CA ALA A 78 -6.18 -25.92 -5.68
C ALA A 78 -7.39 -24.98 -5.82
N VAL A 79 -7.29 -23.96 -6.68
CA VAL A 79 -8.39 -23.04 -7.01
C VAL A 79 -9.55 -23.80 -7.66
N SER A 80 -9.28 -24.57 -8.72
CA SER A 80 -10.30 -25.35 -9.42
C SER A 80 -10.95 -26.42 -8.54
N ARG A 81 -10.25 -26.93 -7.51
CA ARG A 81 -10.84 -27.84 -6.54
C ARG A 81 -11.84 -27.11 -5.63
N ARG A 82 -11.46 -25.94 -5.11
CA ARG A 82 -12.34 -25.12 -4.26
C ARG A 82 -13.60 -24.68 -4.99
N GLU A 83 -13.48 -24.31 -6.26
CA GLU A 83 -14.63 -23.91 -7.08
C GLU A 83 -15.61 -25.07 -7.26
N ARG A 84 -15.12 -26.26 -7.62
CA ARG A 84 -15.95 -27.46 -7.71
C ARG A 84 -16.62 -27.83 -6.37
N GLU A 85 -15.90 -27.70 -5.26
CA GLU A 85 -16.47 -27.93 -3.92
C GLU A 85 -17.54 -26.89 -3.55
N ALA A 86 -17.35 -25.62 -3.94
CA ALA A 86 -18.31 -24.56 -3.71
C ALA A 86 -19.58 -24.77 -4.56
N GLU A 87 -19.43 -25.13 -5.83
CA GLU A 87 -20.54 -25.49 -6.72
C GLU A 87 -21.33 -26.70 -6.19
N SER A 88 -20.62 -27.73 -5.73
CA SER A 88 -21.23 -28.94 -5.15
C SER A 88 -22.01 -28.67 -3.86
N ARG A 89 -21.64 -27.63 -3.09
CA ARG A 89 -22.36 -27.21 -1.87
C ARG A 89 -23.52 -26.26 -2.15
N SER A 90 -23.62 -25.74 -3.37
CA SER A 90 -24.68 -24.82 -3.80
C SER A 90 -25.89 -25.53 -4.43
N VAL A 91 -25.82 -26.86 -4.59
CA VAL A 91 -26.86 -27.76 -5.10
C VAL A 91 -27.54 -28.51 -3.96
#